data_AF-A0A7K3RZT2-F1
#
_entry.id   AF-A0A7K3RZT2-F1
#
_cell.length_a   1.000
_cell.length_b   1.000
_cell.length_c   1.000
_cell.angle_alpha   90.00
_cell.angle_beta   90.00
_cell.angle_gamma   90.00
#
_symmetry.space_group_name_H-M   'P 1'
#
loop_
_entity.id
_entity.type
_entity.pdbx_description
1 polymer ?
#
loop_
_entity_poly.entity_id
_entity_poly.type
_entity_poly.pdbx_seq_one_letter_code
_entity_poly.pdbx_strand_id
1 'polypeptide(L)'
;MATATEAPASVTAEGPTSHTQNQVSRFTAPQLRLLHRQVDPKRIGKDDKGFAHMQAWDIKRYLLRVFGFAGYDTENRELTLVREIENPIPNTNRSKWTVVYRAQVRLTVKDVHGNVLGYWDGEAAGAGNNLPNLADSHDMAMKTATSQAFKRAATHLGDAFGLSLYNNGALQAVVQFSAAHPPEQWEKVAAPLPEPEDPPVLPEQDAKPADEEPATAPAGAPRQQPAVQASPPPTARAAAPTRDFLSEAREAPTQDAVRALYDEAKAANVMPAYLAQIAQVGQSKPAGPDPIDNLVGQVQRGWNDVTELTKVLAEAGRRNQLLRQVDGPVSGTVVQFGDMVTARIQELKEHARHADTHERSAA
;
A
#
# COMPACT_ATOMS: atom_id res chain seq x y z
N MET A 1 -31.08 -78.36 -41.55
CA MET A 1 -29.80 -77.68 -41.85
C MET A 1 -30.11 -76.26 -42.27
N ALA A 2 -30.17 -75.33 -41.32
CA ALA A 2 -30.22 -73.90 -41.57
C ALA A 2 -29.24 -73.26 -40.58
N THR A 3 -28.14 -72.74 -41.12
CA THR A 3 -27.06 -72.09 -40.37
C THR A 3 -27.48 -70.67 -40.02
N ALA A 4 -27.48 -70.34 -38.73
CA ALA A 4 -27.70 -68.98 -38.24
C ALA A 4 -26.43 -68.15 -38.45
N THR A 5 -26.58 -67.01 -39.12
CA THR A 5 -25.53 -66.01 -39.32
C THR A 5 -25.41 -65.15 -38.07
N GLU A 6 -24.26 -65.21 -37.40
CA GLU A 6 -23.92 -64.39 -36.23
C GLU A 6 -23.48 -62.98 -36.68
N ALA A 7 -24.08 -61.94 -36.11
CA ALA A 7 -23.70 -60.55 -36.35
C ALA A 7 -22.58 -60.13 -35.37
N PRO A 8 -21.59 -59.31 -35.79
CA PRO A 8 -20.47 -58.96 -34.93
C PRO A 8 -20.89 -57.97 -33.83
N ALA A 9 -20.44 -58.24 -32.62
CA ALA A 9 -20.60 -57.37 -31.46
C ALA A 9 -19.95 -55.99 -31.70
N SER A 10 -20.73 -54.92 -31.54
CA SER A 10 -20.22 -53.56 -31.56
C SER A 10 -19.32 -53.34 -30.35
N VAL A 11 -18.04 -53.08 -30.59
CA VAL A 11 -17.10 -52.59 -29.58
C VAL A 11 -17.50 -51.16 -29.25
N THR A 12 -18.24 -50.97 -28.15
CA THR A 12 -18.44 -49.65 -27.55
C THR A 12 -17.09 -49.12 -27.09
N ALA A 13 -16.67 -48.01 -27.69
CA ALA A 13 -15.49 -47.26 -27.30
C ALA A 13 -15.68 -46.67 -25.90
N GLU A 14 -15.09 -47.30 -24.89
CA GLU A 14 -14.80 -46.62 -23.63
C GLU A 14 -13.61 -45.69 -23.86
N GLY A 15 -13.88 -44.43 -24.19
CA GLY A 15 -12.88 -43.38 -24.10
C GLY A 15 -12.38 -43.26 -22.65
N PRO A 16 -11.16 -42.73 -22.41
CA PRO A 16 -10.61 -42.59 -21.08
C PRO A 16 -11.53 -41.71 -20.24
N THR A 17 -12.27 -42.33 -19.32
CA THR A 17 -13.01 -41.61 -18.30
C THR A 17 -11.97 -40.95 -17.41
N SER A 18 -11.84 -39.62 -17.54
CA SER A 18 -11.13 -38.83 -16.54
C SER A 18 -11.87 -39.04 -15.23
N HIS A 19 -11.32 -39.89 -14.37
CA HIS A 19 -11.76 -39.99 -12.99
C HIS A 19 -11.49 -38.62 -12.36
N THR A 20 -12.51 -37.78 -12.32
CA THR A 20 -12.55 -36.63 -11.40
C THR A 20 -12.58 -37.23 -10.01
N GLN A 21 -11.39 -37.55 -9.48
CA GLN A 21 -11.21 -37.83 -8.08
C GLN A 21 -11.88 -36.69 -7.32
N ASN A 22 -12.73 -37.05 -6.38
CA ASN A 22 -13.43 -36.15 -5.47
C ASN A 22 -12.36 -35.28 -4.78
N GLN A 23 -11.99 -34.15 -5.39
CA GLN A 23 -10.89 -33.32 -4.92
C GLN A 23 -11.41 -32.56 -3.73
N VAL A 24 -11.15 -33.09 -2.54
CA VAL A 24 -11.23 -32.32 -1.31
C VAL A 24 -10.41 -31.05 -1.53
N SER A 25 -11.01 -29.88 -1.33
CA SER A 25 -10.32 -28.59 -1.45
C SER A 25 -9.05 -28.60 -0.60
N ARG A 26 -7.91 -28.33 -1.24
CA ARG A 26 -6.57 -28.35 -0.63
C ARG A 26 -5.78 -27.14 -1.09
N PHE A 27 -4.75 -26.79 -0.32
CA PHE A 27 -3.76 -25.82 -0.77
C PHE A 27 -3.06 -26.31 -2.02
N THR A 28 -2.86 -25.41 -2.97
CA THR A 28 -2.05 -25.66 -4.17
C THR A 28 -0.57 -25.71 -3.82
N ALA A 29 0.23 -26.36 -4.66
CA ALA A 29 1.68 -26.43 -4.45
C ALA A 29 2.36 -25.04 -4.37
N PRO A 30 2.01 -24.02 -5.20
CA PRO A 30 2.50 -22.65 -5.02
C PRO A 30 2.13 -22.03 -3.66
N GLN A 31 0.90 -22.26 -3.17
CA GLN A 31 0.47 -21.77 -1.87
C GLN A 31 1.27 -22.42 -0.74
N LEU A 32 1.40 -23.74 -0.77
CA LEU A 32 2.20 -24.49 0.22
C LEU A 32 3.65 -24.01 0.23
N ARG A 33 4.23 -23.74 -0.94
CA ARG A 33 5.58 -23.18 -1.05
C ARG A 33 5.70 -21.82 -0.37
N LEU A 34 4.69 -20.96 -0.45
CA LEU A 34 4.69 -19.65 0.24
C LEU A 34 4.44 -19.76 1.74
N LEU A 35 3.62 -20.73 2.17
CA LEU A 35 3.29 -20.98 3.58
C LEU A 35 4.45 -21.59 4.36
N HIS A 36 5.25 -22.45 3.72
CA HIS A 36 6.42 -23.10 4.32
C HIS A 36 7.70 -22.25 4.28
N ARG A 37 7.64 -21.01 3.77
CA ARG A 37 8.81 -20.13 3.80
C ARG A 37 9.10 -19.64 5.21
N GLN A 38 10.40 -19.51 5.50
CA GLN A 38 10.87 -18.71 6.62
C GLN A 38 10.40 -17.25 6.47
N VAL A 39 10.30 -16.53 7.60
CA VAL A 39 9.93 -15.11 7.57
C VAL A 39 11.02 -14.28 6.90
N ASP A 40 10.63 -13.37 6.00
CA ASP A 40 11.55 -12.42 5.40
C ASP A 40 11.92 -11.34 6.43
N PRO A 41 13.21 -11.12 6.72
CA PRO A 41 13.66 -10.06 7.63
C PRO A 41 13.10 -8.67 7.31
N LYS A 42 12.84 -8.35 6.02
CA LYS A 42 12.29 -7.05 5.59
C LYS A 42 10.85 -6.82 6.05
N ARG A 43 10.12 -7.88 6.41
CA ARG A 43 8.72 -7.85 6.85
C ARG A 43 8.57 -7.69 8.37
N ILE A 44 9.67 -7.56 9.09
CA ILE A 44 9.70 -7.58 10.56
C ILE A 44 10.03 -6.19 11.09
N GLY A 45 9.15 -5.68 11.94
CA GLY A 45 9.40 -4.50 12.76
C GLY A 45 9.92 -4.89 14.14
N LYS A 46 10.45 -3.90 14.86
CA LYS A 46 10.71 -3.99 16.30
C LYS A 46 9.85 -2.95 17.00
N ASP A 47 9.25 -3.33 18.13
CA ASP A 47 8.55 -2.36 18.97
C ASP A 47 9.57 -1.54 19.80
N ASP A 48 9.08 -0.56 20.56
CA ASP A 48 9.92 0.27 21.44
C ASP A 48 10.68 -0.52 22.51
N LYS A 49 10.26 -1.76 22.77
CA LYS A 49 10.89 -2.68 23.73
C LYS A 49 11.86 -3.65 23.04
N GLY A 50 12.02 -3.57 21.72
CA GLY A 50 12.90 -4.40 20.92
C GLY A 50 12.33 -5.74 20.50
N PHE A 51 11.05 -6.04 20.77
CA PHE A 51 10.41 -7.29 20.36
C PHE A 51 10.09 -7.29 18.86
N ALA A 52 10.55 -8.35 18.19
CA ALA A 52 10.25 -8.58 16.78
C ALA A 52 8.75 -8.86 16.59
N HIS A 53 8.13 -8.18 15.63
CA HIS A 53 6.73 -8.38 15.30
C HIS A 53 6.48 -8.10 13.82
N MET A 54 5.36 -8.62 13.32
CA MET A 54 4.84 -8.29 11.99
C MET A 54 3.73 -7.25 12.11
N GLN A 55 3.70 -6.33 11.15
CA GLN A 55 2.63 -5.34 11.04
C GLN A 55 1.37 -5.98 10.46
N ALA A 56 0.19 -5.54 10.93
CA ALA A 56 -1.06 -6.14 10.50
C ALA A 56 -1.33 -5.93 9.00
N TRP A 57 -0.92 -4.79 8.44
CA TRP A 57 -1.02 -4.54 7.00
C TRP A 57 -0.17 -5.51 6.17
N ASP A 58 1.01 -5.88 6.65
CA ASP A 58 1.90 -6.82 5.96
C ASP A 58 1.31 -8.23 5.97
N ILE A 59 0.71 -8.65 7.09
CA ILE A 59 -0.02 -9.92 7.17
C ILE A 59 -1.19 -9.93 6.18
N LYS A 60 -2.01 -8.88 6.12
CA LYS A 60 -3.10 -8.77 5.12
C LYS A 60 -2.58 -8.85 3.69
N ARG A 61 -1.50 -8.12 3.39
CA ARG A 61 -0.84 -8.12 2.08
C ARG A 61 -0.35 -9.51 1.69
N TYR A 62 0.22 -10.26 2.63
CA TYR A 62 0.71 -11.61 2.36
C TYR A 62 -0.44 -12.63 2.26
N LEU A 63 -1.53 -12.47 3.02
CA LEU A 63 -2.76 -13.25 2.81
C LEU A 63 -3.30 -13.05 1.39
N LEU A 64 -3.37 -11.80 0.90
CA LEU A 64 -3.77 -11.50 -0.47
C LEU A 64 -2.83 -12.12 -1.50
N ARG A 65 -1.53 -12.20 -1.21
CA ARG A 65 -0.54 -12.84 -2.09
C ARG A 65 -0.74 -14.35 -2.18
N VAL A 66 -1.00 -15.02 -1.06
CA VAL A 66 -1.12 -16.48 -1.01
C VAL A 66 -2.50 -16.94 -1.49
N PHE A 67 -3.56 -16.28 -1.05
CA PHE A 67 -4.94 -16.74 -1.27
C PHE A 67 -5.71 -15.95 -2.32
N GLY A 68 -5.22 -14.78 -2.73
CA GLY A 68 -5.90 -13.89 -3.65
C GLY A 68 -6.99 -13.05 -2.99
N PHE A 69 -7.55 -12.12 -3.76
CA PHE A 69 -8.73 -11.37 -3.36
C PHE A 69 -9.90 -12.31 -3.13
N ALA A 70 -10.68 -12.08 -2.07
CA ALA A 70 -11.75 -12.97 -1.61
C ALA A 70 -11.30 -14.40 -1.20
N GLY A 71 -9.99 -14.66 -1.15
CA GLY A 71 -9.42 -15.93 -0.69
C GLY A 71 -9.35 -16.08 0.83
N TYR A 72 -9.71 -15.04 1.59
CA TYR A 72 -9.83 -15.10 3.04
C TYR A 72 -10.89 -14.12 3.56
N ASP A 73 -11.39 -14.40 4.76
CA ASP A 73 -12.28 -13.52 5.52
C ASP A 73 -11.76 -13.37 6.94
N THR A 74 -12.10 -12.23 7.56
CA THR A 74 -11.87 -11.99 8.98
C THR A 74 -13.18 -11.64 9.67
N GLU A 75 -13.51 -12.35 10.74
CA GLU A 75 -14.70 -12.11 11.55
C GLU A 75 -14.27 -11.73 12.97
N ASN A 76 -14.80 -10.62 13.50
CA ASN A 76 -14.62 -10.27 14.90
C ASN A 76 -15.67 -11.02 15.73
N ARG A 77 -15.26 -12.14 16.35
CA ARG A 77 -16.15 -13.04 17.10
C ARG A 77 -16.55 -12.45 18.44
N GLU A 78 -15.62 -11.74 19.06
CA GLU A 78 -15.84 -11.06 20.33
C GLU A 78 -15.01 -9.78 20.38
N LEU A 79 -15.59 -8.68 20.87
CA LEU A 79 -14.87 -7.48 21.26
C LEU A 79 -15.49 -6.93 22.55
N THR A 80 -14.78 -7.11 23.66
CA THR A 80 -15.31 -6.86 25.01
C THR A 80 -14.45 -5.86 25.75
N LEU A 81 -15.08 -4.81 26.28
CA LEU A 81 -14.45 -3.92 27.26
C LEU A 81 -14.21 -4.72 28.54
N VAL A 82 -12.93 -4.93 28.87
CA VAL A 82 -12.53 -5.67 30.08
C VAL A 82 -12.48 -4.72 31.27
N ARG A 83 -11.91 -3.53 31.07
CA ARG A 83 -11.72 -2.55 32.12
C ARG A 83 -11.57 -1.15 31.55
N GLU A 84 -12.12 -0.19 32.28
CA GLU A 84 -11.89 1.24 32.14
C GLU A 84 -11.40 1.76 33.50
N ILE A 85 -10.30 2.52 33.48
CA ILE A 85 -9.66 3.08 34.67
C ILE A 85 -9.43 4.57 34.43
N GLU A 86 -10.05 5.39 35.26
CA GLU A 86 -9.72 6.79 35.38
C GLU A 86 -8.53 6.97 36.34
N ASN A 87 -7.50 7.64 35.88
CA ASN A 87 -6.30 8.00 36.64
C ASN A 87 -6.24 9.53 36.78
N PRO A 88 -6.78 10.13 37.86
CA PRO A 88 -6.73 11.56 38.09
C PRO A 88 -5.28 12.07 38.15
N ILE A 89 -5.00 13.19 37.49
CA ILE A 89 -3.68 13.85 37.56
C ILE A 89 -3.67 14.77 38.79
N PRO A 90 -2.74 14.57 39.75
CA PRO A 90 -2.69 15.39 40.97
C PRO A 90 -2.62 16.89 40.68
N ASN A 91 -3.33 17.68 41.49
CA ASN A 91 -3.41 19.15 41.39
C ASN A 91 -3.99 19.66 40.06
N THR A 92 -4.77 18.85 39.34
CA THR A 92 -5.51 19.28 38.15
C THR A 92 -6.92 18.69 38.14
N ASN A 93 -7.83 19.27 37.35
CA ASN A 93 -9.14 18.69 37.06
C ASN A 93 -9.13 17.75 35.84
N ARG A 94 -7.96 17.19 35.49
CA ARG A 94 -7.78 16.32 34.33
C ARG A 94 -7.46 14.91 34.78
N SER A 95 -7.88 13.94 33.97
CA SER A 95 -7.61 12.52 34.17
C SER A 95 -6.91 11.95 32.95
N LYS A 96 -6.10 10.92 33.18
CA LYS A 96 -5.65 10.00 32.14
C LYS A 96 -6.50 8.74 32.21
N TRP A 97 -6.68 8.09 31.09
CA TRP A 97 -7.52 6.91 30.98
C TRP A 97 -6.68 5.71 30.59
N THR A 98 -6.96 4.59 31.22
CA THR A 98 -6.48 3.28 30.80
C THR A 98 -7.67 2.42 30.48
N VAL A 99 -7.82 2.09 29.20
CA VAL A 99 -8.92 1.27 28.70
C VAL A 99 -8.36 -0.02 28.13
N VAL A 100 -8.95 -1.16 28.49
CA VAL A 100 -8.52 -2.49 28.08
C VAL A 100 -9.67 -3.21 27.40
N TYR A 101 -9.44 -3.66 26.17
CA TYR A 101 -10.35 -4.54 25.44
C TYR A 101 -9.74 -5.93 25.25
N ARG A 102 -10.60 -6.95 25.19
CA ARG A 102 -10.29 -8.28 24.67
C ARG A 102 -10.98 -8.45 23.33
N ALA A 103 -10.27 -8.99 22.36
CA ALA A 103 -10.83 -9.38 21.07
C ALA A 103 -10.56 -10.86 20.77
N GLN A 104 -11.53 -11.51 20.10
CA GLN A 104 -11.36 -12.80 19.43
C GLN A 104 -11.66 -12.60 17.94
N VAL A 105 -10.70 -12.94 17.09
CA VAL A 105 -10.83 -12.84 15.63
C VAL A 105 -10.70 -14.21 15.00
N ARG A 106 -11.61 -14.54 14.09
CA ARG A 106 -11.53 -15.72 13.23
C ARG A 106 -11.00 -15.33 11.85
N LEU A 107 -9.95 -16.01 11.41
CA LEU A 107 -9.46 -15.98 10.04
C LEU A 107 -9.97 -17.23 9.32
N THR A 108 -10.73 -17.04 8.24
CA THR A 108 -11.16 -18.12 7.35
C THR A 108 -10.39 -18.03 6.04
N VAL A 109 -9.84 -19.13 5.55
CA VAL A 109 -9.17 -19.18 4.25
C VAL A 109 -9.96 -20.07 3.30
N LYS A 110 -10.01 -19.66 2.03
CA LYS A 110 -10.78 -20.28 0.96
C LYS A 110 -9.88 -20.62 -0.23
N ASP A 111 -10.31 -21.58 -1.04
CA ASP A 111 -9.76 -21.80 -2.37
C ASP A 111 -10.34 -20.79 -3.39
N VAL A 112 -9.84 -20.83 -4.62
CA VAL A 112 -10.28 -19.93 -5.71
C VAL A 112 -11.73 -20.14 -6.14
N HIS A 113 -12.36 -21.23 -5.71
CA HIS A 113 -13.77 -21.52 -5.95
C HIS A 113 -14.66 -21.13 -4.76
N GLY A 114 -14.07 -20.55 -3.71
CA GLY A 114 -14.76 -20.10 -2.51
C GLY A 114 -14.98 -21.21 -1.46
N ASN A 115 -14.46 -22.42 -1.67
CA ASN A 115 -14.59 -23.49 -0.68
C ASN A 115 -13.65 -23.21 0.50
N VAL A 116 -14.14 -23.40 1.72
CA VAL A 116 -13.35 -23.17 2.93
C VAL A 116 -12.27 -24.24 3.08
N LEU A 117 -11.01 -23.80 3.13
CA LEU A 117 -9.84 -24.64 3.40
C LEU A 117 -9.59 -24.81 4.90
N GLY A 118 -9.91 -23.78 5.69
CA GLY A 118 -9.74 -23.81 7.13
C GLY A 118 -10.16 -22.51 7.80
N TYR A 119 -10.30 -22.57 9.12
CA TYR A 119 -10.50 -21.41 9.98
C TYR A 119 -9.60 -21.51 11.21
N TRP A 120 -9.13 -20.35 11.66
CA TRP A 120 -8.25 -20.24 12.82
C TRP A 120 -8.68 -19.05 13.66
N ASP A 121 -8.75 -19.26 14.97
CA ASP A 121 -9.07 -18.21 15.91
C ASP A 121 -7.78 -17.66 16.53
N GLY A 122 -7.81 -16.38 16.87
CA GLY A 122 -6.79 -15.73 17.66
C GLY A 122 -7.41 -14.78 18.66
N GLU A 123 -6.89 -14.80 19.88
CA GLU A 123 -7.33 -13.95 20.98
C GLU A 123 -6.22 -12.99 21.41
N ALA A 124 -6.59 -11.75 21.72
CA ALA A 124 -5.66 -10.80 22.30
C ALA A 124 -6.36 -9.78 23.19
N ALA A 125 -5.60 -9.22 24.12
CA ALA A 125 -5.95 -7.98 24.80
C ALA A 125 -5.19 -6.81 24.17
N GLY A 126 -5.83 -5.65 24.16
CA GLY A 126 -5.24 -4.38 23.73
C GLY A 126 -5.60 -3.29 24.72
N ALA A 127 -4.71 -2.30 24.87
CA ALA A 127 -4.88 -1.24 25.85
C ALA A 127 -4.51 0.14 25.29
N GLY A 128 -5.36 1.12 25.53
CA GLY A 128 -5.05 2.54 25.41
C GLY A 128 -4.53 3.02 26.76
N ASN A 129 -3.21 3.06 26.94
CA ASN A 129 -2.59 3.26 28.24
C ASN A 129 -2.33 4.74 28.53
N ASN A 130 -2.90 5.24 29.63
CA ASN A 130 -2.64 6.59 30.16
C ASN A 130 -2.82 7.72 29.13
N LEU A 131 -3.82 7.60 28.25
CA LEU A 131 -4.14 8.62 27.27
C LEU A 131 -5.02 9.72 27.90
N PRO A 132 -4.86 10.99 27.49
CA PRO A 132 -5.59 12.11 28.11
C PRO A 132 -7.08 12.13 27.73
N ASN A 133 -7.43 11.59 26.56
CA ASN A 133 -8.79 11.54 26.05
C ASN A 133 -9.35 10.11 26.20
N LEU A 134 -10.56 10.00 26.76
CA LEU A 134 -11.23 8.71 26.96
C LEU A 134 -11.57 8.03 25.64
N ALA A 135 -12.12 8.77 24.67
CA ALA A 135 -12.48 8.22 23.36
C ALA A 135 -11.26 7.67 22.61
N ASP A 136 -10.14 8.40 22.64
CA ASP A 136 -8.87 7.93 22.06
C ASP A 136 -8.36 6.67 22.75
N SER A 137 -8.61 6.54 24.07
CA SER A 137 -8.27 5.34 24.84
C SER A 137 -9.08 4.13 24.39
N HIS A 138 -10.38 4.28 24.17
CA HIS A 138 -11.23 3.22 23.62
C HIS A 138 -10.79 2.83 22.21
N ASP A 139 -10.61 3.81 21.32
CA ASP A 139 -10.23 3.58 19.93
C ASP A 139 -8.89 2.84 19.82
N MET A 140 -7.87 3.32 20.53
CA MET A 140 -6.55 2.68 20.58
C MET A 140 -6.62 1.26 21.13
N ALA A 141 -7.35 1.05 22.23
CA ALA A 141 -7.49 -0.27 22.86
C ALA A 141 -8.19 -1.28 21.94
N MET A 142 -9.32 -0.90 21.33
CA MET A 142 -10.09 -1.75 20.42
C MET A 142 -9.30 -2.11 19.16
N LYS A 143 -8.64 -1.13 18.53
CA LYS A 143 -7.80 -1.35 17.35
C LYS A 143 -6.62 -2.28 17.67
N THR A 144 -5.95 -2.03 18.79
CA THR A 144 -4.82 -2.85 19.25
C THR A 144 -5.26 -4.29 19.52
N ALA A 145 -6.35 -4.49 20.26
CA ALA A 145 -6.85 -5.83 20.59
C ALA A 145 -7.20 -6.61 19.32
N THR A 146 -7.98 -6.01 18.43
CA THR A 146 -8.44 -6.65 17.18
C THR A 146 -7.27 -6.96 16.25
N SER A 147 -6.33 -6.03 16.11
CA SER A 147 -5.12 -6.22 15.29
C SER A 147 -4.26 -7.36 15.82
N GLN A 148 -4.00 -7.41 17.13
CA GLN A 148 -3.21 -8.48 17.73
C GLN A 148 -3.90 -9.85 17.64
N ALA A 149 -5.22 -9.91 17.84
CA ALA A 149 -6.01 -11.12 17.68
C ALA A 149 -5.95 -11.66 16.24
N PHE A 150 -6.12 -10.79 15.24
CA PHE A 150 -5.98 -11.13 13.83
C PHE A 150 -4.57 -11.66 13.50
N LYS A 151 -3.52 -11.00 13.98
CA LYS A 151 -2.13 -11.44 13.75
C LYS A 151 -1.89 -12.83 14.35
N ARG A 152 -2.43 -13.09 15.54
CA ARG A 152 -2.36 -14.41 16.20
C ARG A 152 -3.07 -15.49 15.39
N ALA A 153 -4.28 -15.23 14.91
CA ALA A 153 -5.00 -16.16 14.04
C ALA A 153 -4.18 -16.53 12.80
N ALA A 154 -3.50 -15.56 12.19
CA ALA A 154 -2.64 -15.77 11.02
C ALA A 154 -1.41 -16.65 11.31
N THR A 155 -0.88 -16.68 12.54
CA THR A 155 0.30 -17.52 12.87
C THR A 155 0.07 -19.01 12.68
N HIS A 156 -1.19 -19.48 12.71
CA HIS A 156 -1.52 -20.87 12.42
C HIS A 156 -1.25 -21.28 10.96
N LEU A 157 -1.06 -20.31 10.07
CA LEU A 157 -0.67 -20.53 8.68
C LEU A 157 0.85 -20.74 8.49
N GLY A 158 1.64 -20.60 9.56
CA GLY A 158 3.07 -20.93 9.58
C GLY A 158 4.02 -19.74 9.68
N ASP A 159 5.29 -20.01 9.41
CA ASP A 159 6.40 -19.07 9.66
C ASP A 159 6.34 -17.81 8.81
N ALA A 160 5.82 -17.90 7.59
CA ALA A 160 5.60 -16.76 6.72
C ALA A 160 4.62 -15.72 7.28
N PHE A 161 3.85 -16.09 8.32
CA PHE A 161 2.93 -15.23 9.06
C PHE A 161 3.40 -14.95 10.51
N GLY A 162 4.66 -15.25 10.83
CA GLY A 162 5.30 -14.84 12.08
C GLY A 162 5.26 -15.87 13.21
N LEU A 163 4.97 -17.14 12.91
CA LEU A 163 5.03 -18.21 13.92
C LEU A 163 6.44 -18.37 14.53
N SER A 164 7.48 -18.35 13.71
CA SER A 164 8.89 -18.44 14.18
C SER A 164 9.30 -17.34 15.16
N LEU A 165 8.65 -16.17 15.11
CA LEU A 165 8.94 -15.05 16.02
C LEU A 165 8.63 -15.38 17.49
N TYR A 166 7.75 -16.36 17.74
CA TYR A 166 7.49 -16.84 19.10
C TYR A 166 8.68 -17.60 19.70
N ASN A 167 9.60 -18.08 18.85
CA ASN A 167 10.88 -18.63 19.27
C ASN A 167 11.91 -17.49 19.45
N ASN A 168 11.64 -16.61 20.41
CA ASN A 168 12.53 -15.50 20.80
C ASN A 168 12.97 -14.61 19.61
N GLY A 169 12.04 -14.29 18.70
CA GLY A 169 12.31 -13.48 17.52
C GLY A 169 13.09 -14.20 16.41
N ALA A 170 13.15 -15.54 16.41
CA ALA A 170 13.86 -16.31 15.40
C ALA A 170 13.29 -16.08 14.00
N LEU A 171 14.20 -15.96 13.03
CA LEU A 171 13.85 -15.82 11.61
C LEU A 171 13.79 -17.14 10.87
N GLN A 172 14.50 -18.14 11.40
CA GLN A 172 14.55 -19.48 10.84
C GLN A 172 13.18 -20.15 10.95
N ALA A 173 12.82 -20.93 9.92
CA ALA A 173 11.59 -21.71 9.94
C ALA A 173 11.59 -22.67 11.15
N VAL A 174 10.47 -22.73 11.88
CA VAL A 174 10.21 -23.74 12.91
C VAL A 174 9.30 -24.85 12.40
N VAL A 175 8.52 -24.59 11.34
CA VAL A 175 7.70 -25.60 10.65
C VAL A 175 8.48 -26.17 9.46
N GLN A 176 9.29 -27.19 9.74
CA GLN A 176 10.17 -27.82 8.74
C GLN A 176 9.40 -28.65 7.70
N PHE A 177 8.31 -29.32 8.10
CA PHE A 177 7.42 -30.04 7.19
C PHE A 177 6.02 -30.20 7.77
N SER A 178 5.04 -30.52 6.92
CA SER A 178 3.69 -30.91 7.32
C SER A 178 3.40 -32.32 6.82
N ALA A 179 2.96 -33.23 7.70
CA ALA A 179 2.63 -34.60 7.29
C ALA A 179 1.44 -34.65 6.29
N ALA A 180 0.53 -33.67 6.35
CA ALA A 180 -0.57 -33.53 5.39
C ALA A 180 -0.10 -32.99 4.03
N HIS A 181 1.05 -32.31 4.00
CA HIS A 181 1.63 -31.65 2.82
C HIS A 181 3.13 -31.93 2.74
N PRO A 182 3.54 -33.17 2.44
CA PRO A 182 4.95 -33.56 2.43
C PRO A 182 5.74 -32.75 1.37
N PRO A 183 7.04 -32.47 1.60
CA PRO A 183 7.81 -31.51 0.81
C PRO A 183 7.83 -31.78 -0.69
N GLU A 184 7.76 -33.05 -1.09
CA GLU A 184 7.76 -33.48 -2.49
C GLU A 184 6.60 -32.89 -3.31
N GLN A 185 5.52 -32.46 -2.64
CA GLN A 185 4.35 -31.84 -3.27
C GLN A 185 4.59 -30.39 -3.70
N TRP A 186 5.51 -29.66 -3.07
CA TRP A 186 5.65 -28.21 -3.27
C TRP A 186 7.08 -27.74 -3.50
N GLU A 187 8.11 -28.49 -3.06
CA GLU A 187 9.52 -28.13 -3.28
C GLU A 187 9.91 -28.14 -4.75
N LYS A 188 9.34 -29.07 -5.53
CA LYS A 188 9.60 -29.22 -6.98
C LYS A 188 8.96 -28.14 -7.82
N VAL A 189 7.99 -27.41 -7.28
CA VAL A 189 7.33 -26.31 -7.99
C VAL A 189 8.22 -25.09 -7.88
N ALA A 190 8.60 -24.53 -9.04
CA ALA A 190 9.38 -23.30 -9.08
C ALA A 190 8.72 -22.22 -8.23
N ALA A 191 9.51 -21.44 -7.50
CA ALA A 191 8.98 -20.27 -6.81
C ALA A 191 8.29 -19.36 -7.86
N PRO A 192 7.13 -18.76 -7.54
CA PRO A 192 6.56 -17.75 -8.41
C PRO A 192 7.62 -16.65 -8.62
N LEU A 193 8.15 -16.52 -9.83
CA LEU A 193 9.17 -15.53 -10.21
C LEU A 193 8.50 -14.42 -11.03
N PRO A 194 8.97 -13.16 -10.92
CA PRO A 194 9.71 -12.56 -9.81
C PRO A 194 8.75 -12.04 -8.72
N GLU A 195 9.13 -12.19 -7.45
CA GLU A 195 8.44 -11.45 -6.38
C GLU A 195 8.78 -9.97 -6.56
N PRO A 196 7.80 -9.08 -6.79
CA PRO A 196 8.07 -7.65 -6.76
C PRO A 196 8.72 -7.33 -5.41
N GLU A 197 9.84 -6.60 -5.44
CA GLU A 197 10.54 -6.23 -4.22
C GLU A 197 9.59 -5.39 -3.36
N ASP A 198 9.25 -5.93 -2.20
CA ASP A 198 8.30 -5.29 -1.32
C ASP A 198 8.93 -4.03 -0.71
N PRO A 199 8.21 -2.90 -0.68
CA PRO A 199 8.70 -1.73 0.03
C PRO A 199 8.95 -2.10 1.50
N PRO A 200 10.00 -1.54 2.12
CA PRO A 200 10.34 -1.85 3.50
C PRO A 200 9.16 -1.51 4.41
N VAL A 201 8.98 -2.32 5.45
CA VAL A 201 7.97 -2.03 6.46
C VAL A 201 8.33 -0.72 7.17
N LEU A 202 7.55 0.32 6.94
CA LEU A 202 7.66 1.57 7.67
C LEU A 202 6.88 1.47 8.98
N PRO A 203 7.36 2.11 10.07
CA PRO A 203 6.57 2.24 11.29
C PRO A 203 5.22 2.89 10.97
N GLU A 204 4.14 2.40 11.59
CA GLU A 204 2.89 3.16 11.60
C GLU A 204 3.18 4.52 12.23
N GLN A 205 2.83 5.61 11.52
CA GLN A 205 2.91 6.94 12.12
C GLN A 205 1.81 6.99 13.18
N ASP A 206 2.20 6.88 14.45
CA ASP A 206 1.27 7.18 15.54
C ASP A 206 0.70 8.57 15.30
N ALA A 207 -0.62 8.64 15.09
CA ALA A 207 -1.32 9.91 15.07
C ALA A 207 -1.07 10.56 16.42
N LYS A 208 -0.22 11.59 16.45
CA LYS A 208 -0.12 12.46 17.62
C LYS A 208 -1.54 12.93 17.94
N PRO A 209 -2.01 12.81 19.19
CA PRO A 209 -3.29 13.39 19.56
C PRO A 209 -3.25 14.86 19.16
N ALA A 210 -4.23 15.29 18.37
CA ALA A 210 -4.37 16.68 18.00
C ALA A 210 -4.42 17.50 19.31
N ASP A 211 -3.48 18.42 19.48
CA ASP A 211 -3.60 19.43 20.51
C ASP A 211 -4.96 20.12 20.28
N GLU A 212 -5.87 20.01 21.25
CA GLU A 212 -7.17 20.67 21.22
C GLU A 212 -6.96 22.17 21.01
N GLU A 213 -7.31 22.62 19.80
CA GLU A 213 -7.52 24.02 19.49
C GLU A 213 -8.72 24.50 20.32
N PRO A 214 -8.57 25.48 21.23
CA PRO A 214 -9.66 25.87 22.11
C PRO A 214 -10.78 26.51 21.29
N ALA A 215 -11.97 25.92 21.39
CA ALA A 215 -13.19 26.41 20.75
C ALA A 215 -13.47 27.87 21.14
N THR A 216 -13.54 28.73 20.12
CA THR A 216 -13.95 30.14 20.24
C THR A 216 -15.40 30.27 20.71
N ALA A 217 -15.63 30.92 21.85
CA ALA A 217 -16.91 31.51 22.22
C ALA A 217 -16.87 33.05 22.01
N PRO A 218 -17.97 33.71 21.60
CA PRO A 218 -17.91 35.06 21.05
C PRO A 218 -17.94 36.19 22.11
N ALA A 219 -17.10 37.19 21.83
CA ALA A 219 -17.22 38.63 22.05
C ALA A 219 -17.83 39.20 23.35
N GLY A 220 -16.96 39.74 24.19
CA GLY A 220 -17.21 40.88 25.09
C GLY A 220 -15.89 41.60 25.39
N ALA A 221 -15.77 42.88 25.01
CA ALA A 221 -14.56 43.72 25.15
C ALA A 221 -14.87 44.95 26.03
N PRO A 222 -13.90 45.78 26.47
CA PRO A 222 -12.48 45.54 26.77
C PRO A 222 -12.05 46.07 28.16
N ARG A 223 -10.92 45.61 28.71
CA ARG A 223 -10.14 46.40 29.69
C ARG A 223 -8.64 46.11 29.57
N GLN A 224 -7.88 47.17 29.85
CA GLN A 224 -6.53 47.45 29.37
C GLN A 224 -5.40 46.71 30.11
N GLN A 225 -4.30 46.53 29.38
CA GLN A 225 -2.94 46.03 29.67
C GLN A 225 -2.19 46.84 30.78
N PRO A 226 -1.08 46.35 31.40
CA PRO A 226 0.21 46.15 30.71
C PRO A 226 1.16 45.01 31.12
N ALA A 227 1.90 44.58 30.07
CA ALA A 227 3.22 43.96 29.93
C ALA A 227 4.04 43.52 31.16
N VAL A 228 4.61 42.29 31.06
CA VAL A 228 6.05 42.04 31.35
C VAL A 228 6.58 40.92 30.44
N GLN A 229 7.73 41.18 29.80
CA GLN A 229 8.53 40.28 28.97
C GLN A 229 9.36 39.31 29.81
N ALA A 230 9.67 38.12 29.30
CA ALA A 230 11.03 37.55 29.25
C ALA A 230 11.07 36.22 28.48
N SER A 231 11.88 36.18 27.41
CA SER A 231 12.41 34.95 26.79
C SER A 231 13.88 34.76 27.21
N PRO A 232 14.43 33.54 27.26
CA PRO A 232 15.88 33.30 27.19
C PRO A 232 16.36 32.93 25.77
N PRO A 233 17.68 32.99 25.50
CA PRO A 233 18.26 33.40 24.20
C PRO A 233 18.64 32.25 23.24
N PRO A 234 19.01 32.57 21.98
CA PRO A 234 19.24 31.62 20.90
C PRO A 234 20.71 31.20 20.75
N THR A 235 20.95 29.95 20.35
CA THR A 235 22.22 29.53 19.74
C THR A 235 22.14 29.69 18.23
N ALA A 236 23.01 30.54 17.68
CA ALA A 236 23.12 30.87 16.26
C ALA A 236 24.06 29.91 15.49
N ARG A 237 23.70 29.57 14.23
CA ARG A 237 24.51 29.93 13.04
C ARG A 237 23.79 29.71 11.68
N ALA A 238 23.56 30.84 10.99
CA ALA A 238 23.65 31.20 9.56
C ALA A 238 23.13 30.29 8.40
N ALA A 239 22.26 30.86 7.54
CA ALA A 239 22.54 31.20 6.12
C ALA A 239 21.33 31.84 5.39
N ALA A 240 21.50 33.05 4.81
CA ALA A 240 20.78 33.70 3.67
C ALA A 240 19.22 33.76 3.67
N PRO A 241 18.54 34.70 2.95
CA PRO A 241 17.09 34.82 3.02
C PRO A 241 16.45 33.56 2.43
N THR A 242 16.02 32.66 3.31
CA THR A 242 15.37 31.42 2.92
C THR A 242 14.04 31.82 2.33
N ARG A 243 13.93 31.77 1.00
CA ARG A 243 12.67 31.92 0.27
C ARG A 243 11.59 31.17 1.05
N ASP A 244 10.52 31.85 1.42
CA ASP A 244 9.49 31.29 2.30
C ASP A 244 8.54 30.43 1.46
N PHE A 245 9.02 29.24 1.10
CA PHE A 245 8.29 28.29 0.29
C PHE A 245 6.93 27.91 0.89
N LEU A 246 6.78 28.00 2.22
CA LEU A 246 5.51 27.70 2.88
C LEU A 246 4.47 28.80 2.65
N SER A 247 4.88 30.07 2.75
CA SER A 247 3.99 31.19 2.42
C SER A 247 3.61 31.19 0.93
N GLU A 248 4.58 30.96 0.03
CA GLU A 248 4.31 30.83 -1.40
C GLU A 248 3.37 29.64 -1.73
N ALA A 249 3.53 28.51 -1.02
CA ALA A 249 2.65 27.36 -1.18
C ALA A 249 1.21 27.67 -0.73
N ARG A 250 1.03 28.50 0.30
CA ARG A 250 -0.30 28.92 0.77
C ARG A 250 -0.99 29.84 -0.23
N GLU A 251 -0.23 30.67 -0.94
CA GLU A 251 -0.75 31.55 -1.99
C GLU A 251 -0.95 30.84 -3.33
N ALA A 252 -0.30 29.69 -3.55
CA ALA A 252 -0.43 28.92 -4.77
C ALA A 252 -1.90 28.50 -5.04
N PRO A 253 -2.39 28.66 -6.29
CA PRO A 253 -3.80 28.43 -6.61
C PRO A 253 -4.16 26.95 -6.77
N THR A 254 -3.20 26.08 -7.09
CA THR A 254 -3.44 24.68 -7.45
C THR A 254 -2.46 23.74 -6.75
N GLN A 255 -2.85 22.47 -6.64
CA GLN A 255 -2.00 21.41 -6.11
C GLN A 255 -0.68 21.24 -6.89
N ASP A 256 -0.70 21.40 -8.21
CA ASP A 256 0.50 21.31 -9.06
C ASP A 256 1.49 22.45 -8.81
N ALA A 257 0.99 23.67 -8.57
CA ALA A 257 1.83 24.81 -8.23
C ALA A 257 2.53 24.61 -6.87
N VAL A 258 1.83 24.03 -5.89
CA VAL A 258 2.44 23.65 -4.60
C VAL A 258 3.47 22.53 -4.77
N ARG A 259 3.23 21.58 -5.67
CA ARG A 259 4.17 20.49 -5.96
C ARG A 259 5.48 21.00 -6.59
N ALA A 260 5.40 21.99 -7.49
CA ALA A 260 6.59 22.65 -8.02
C ALA A 260 7.40 23.35 -6.92
N LEU A 261 6.73 24.07 -6.02
CA LEU A 261 7.37 24.71 -4.85
C LEU A 261 7.99 23.68 -3.89
N TYR A 262 7.35 22.52 -3.72
CA TYR A 262 7.90 21.42 -2.95
C TYR A 262 9.21 20.87 -3.56
N ASP A 263 9.24 20.67 -4.88
CA ASP A 263 10.43 20.17 -5.58
C ASP A 263 11.58 21.18 -5.53
N GLU A 264 11.29 22.48 -5.66
CA GLU A 264 12.26 23.56 -5.49
C GLU A 264 12.79 23.66 -4.05
N ALA A 265 11.92 23.55 -3.04
CA ALA A 265 12.31 23.52 -1.63
C ALA A 265 13.18 22.30 -1.31
N LYS A 266 12.86 21.15 -1.91
CA LYS A 266 13.65 19.92 -1.78
C LYS A 266 15.03 20.07 -2.42
N ALA A 267 15.12 20.69 -3.60
CA ALA A 267 16.39 20.98 -4.26
C ALA A 267 17.25 21.97 -3.47
N ALA A 268 16.62 22.88 -2.71
CA ALA A 268 17.27 23.82 -1.81
C ALA A 268 17.68 23.21 -0.44
N ASN A 269 17.58 21.89 -0.25
CA ASN A 269 17.90 21.17 0.99
C ASN A 269 17.12 21.68 2.22
N VAL A 270 15.87 22.11 2.01
CA VAL A 270 15.00 22.52 3.11
C VAL A 270 14.65 21.33 4.01
N MET A 271 14.57 21.56 5.32
CA MET A 271 14.36 20.52 6.34
C MET A 271 13.15 19.62 6.02
N PRO A 272 13.22 18.29 6.23
CA PRO A 272 12.12 17.36 5.90
C PRO A 272 10.77 17.72 6.55
N ALA A 273 10.80 18.22 7.79
CA ALA A 273 9.59 18.66 8.49
C ALA A 273 8.91 19.86 7.81
N TYR A 274 9.69 20.76 7.19
CA TYR A 274 9.19 21.93 6.48
C TYR A 274 8.69 21.56 5.07
N LEU A 275 9.33 20.60 4.40
CA LEU A 275 8.81 20.00 3.17
C LEU A 275 7.44 19.32 3.39
N ALA A 276 7.27 18.62 4.52
CA ALA A 276 6.00 18.00 4.88
C ALA A 276 4.86 19.03 5.01
N GLN A 277 5.15 20.22 5.56
CA GLN A 277 4.18 21.31 5.67
C GLN A 277 3.78 21.85 4.29
N ILE A 278 4.73 22.01 3.37
CA ILE A 278 4.44 22.41 1.97
C ILE A 278 3.56 21.35 1.30
N ALA A 279 3.88 20.05 1.47
CA ALA A 279 3.08 18.96 0.93
C ALA A 279 1.64 18.93 1.48
N GLN A 280 1.46 19.22 2.78
CA GLN A 280 0.16 19.31 3.42
C GLN A 280 -0.69 20.46 2.84
N VAL A 281 -0.09 21.61 2.57
CA VAL A 281 -0.77 22.71 1.87
C VAL A 281 -1.28 22.24 0.51
N GLY A 282 -0.48 21.48 -0.25
CA GLY A 282 -0.87 20.93 -1.55
C GLY A 282 -2.11 20.03 -1.50
N GLN A 283 -2.30 19.25 -0.43
CA GLN A 283 -3.48 18.38 -0.25
C GLN A 283 -4.79 19.17 -0.05
N SER A 284 -4.69 20.41 0.43
CA SER A 284 -5.85 21.29 0.67
C SER A 284 -6.26 22.12 -0.56
N LYS A 285 -5.46 22.09 -1.63
CA LYS A 285 -5.67 22.89 -2.84
C LYS A 285 -6.48 22.11 -3.87
N PRO A 286 -7.30 22.79 -4.69
CA PRO A 286 -7.99 22.13 -5.79
C PRO A 286 -6.96 21.48 -6.72
N ALA A 287 -7.31 20.28 -7.22
CA ALA A 287 -6.55 19.62 -8.26
C ALA A 287 -6.40 20.59 -9.44
N GLY A 288 -5.18 20.70 -9.98
CA GLY A 288 -4.95 21.44 -11.21
C GLY A 288 -5.68 20.79 -12.39
N PRO A 289 -5.69 21.44 -13.58
CA PRO A 289 -6.06 20.75 -14.81
C PRO A 289 -5.24 19.46 -14.94
N ASP A 290 -5.85 18.37 -15.46
CA ASP A 290 -5.19 17.05 -15.49
C ASP A 290 -3.81 17.22 -16.15
N PRO A 291 -2.70 16.81 -15.50
CA PRO A 291 -1.38 16.93 -16.06
C PRO A 291 -1.24 16.36 -17.48
N ILE A 292 -2.09 15.38 -17.85
CA ILE A 292 -2.15 14.84 -19.20
C ILE A 292 -2.70 15.85 -20.22
N ASP A 293 -3.65 16.72 -19.85
CA ASP A 293 -4.28 17.67 -20.76
C ASP A 293 -3.28 18.70 -21.28
N ASN A 294 -2.37 19.15 -20.42
CA ASN A 294 -1.28 20.04 -20.80
C ASN A 294 -0.32 19.38 -21.79
N LEU A 295 0.02 18.10 -21.55
CA LEU A 295 0.89 17.32 -22.42
C LEU A 295 0.23 17.06 -23.78
N VAL A 296 -1.06 16.69 -23.78
CA VAL A 296 -1.86 16.53 -25.00
C VAL A 296 -1.91 17.84 -25.80
N GLY A 297 -2.13 18.98 -25.14
CA GLY A 297 -2.10 20.28 -25.80
C GLY A 297 -0.73 20.65 -26.37
N GLN A 298 0.38 20.26 -25.73
CA GLN A 298 1.73 20.44 -26.26
C GLN A 298 1.98 19.55 -27.49
N VAL A 299 1.56 18.27 -27.43
CA VAL A 299 1.63 17.34 -28.57
C VAL A 299 0.85 17.88 -29.77
N GLN A 300 -0.36 18.40 -29.55
CA GLN A 300 -1.19 18.97 -30.61
C GLN A 300 -0.52 20.18 -31.28
N ARG A 301 0.12 21.07 -30.51
CA ARG A 301 0.86 22.22 -31.05
C ARG A 301 2.15 21.84 -31.77
N GLY A 302 2.84 20.80 -31.27
CA GLY A 302 4.12 20.31 -31.78
C GLY A 302 4.04 19.07 -32.66
N TRP A 303 2.86 18.70 -33.19
CA TRP A 303 2.61 17.40 -33.81
C TRP A 303 3.54 17.01 -34.98
N ASN A 304 4.14 18.02 -35.62
CA ASN A 304 5.03 17.86 -36.77
C ASN A 304 6.49 18.22 -36.46
N ASP A 305 6.85 18.45 -35.20
CA ASP A 305 8.21 18.80 -34.78
C ASP A 305 8.80 17.70 -33.89
N VAL A 306 9.80 16.99 -34.40
CA VAL A 306 10.50 15.91 -33.69
C VAL A 306 11.13 16.40 -32.39
N THR A 307 11.65 17.62 -32.36
CA THR A 307 12.35 18.19 -31.20
C THR A 307 11.36 18.46 -30.08
N GLU A 308 10.22 19.08 -30.41
CA GLU A 308 9.15 19.36 -29.45
C GLU A 308 8.52 18.06 -28.93
N LEU A 309 8.19 17.10 -29.81
CA LEU A 309 7.66 15.80 -29.37
C LEU A 309 8.64 15.03 -28.47
N THR A 310 9.95 15.11 -28.74
CA THR A 310 10.96 14.47 -27.89
C THR A 310 11.02 15.13 -26.49
N LYS A 311 10.89 16.46 -26.40
CA LYS A 311 10.80 17.17 -25.12
C LYS A 311 9.55 16.76 -24.34
N VAL A 312 8.40 16.71 -25.02
CA VAL A 312 7.12 16.31 -24.42
C VAL A 312 7.17 14.87 -23.91
N LEU A 313 7.79 13.95 -24.66
CA LEU A 313 7.98 12.56 -24.23
C LEU A 313 8.86 12.46 -22.98
N ALA A 314 9.96 13.22 -22.93
CA ALA A 314 10.83 13.28 -21.75
C ALA A 314 10.13 13.90 -20.54
N GLU A 315 9.29 14.92 -20.74
CA GLU A 315 8.47 15.51 -19.69
C GLU A 315 7.40 14.55 -19.17
N ALA A 316 6.71 13.84 -20.06
CA ALA A 316 5.74 12.82 -19.69
C ALA A 316 6.38 11.67 -18.90
N GLY A 317 7.61 11.27 -19.26
CA GLY A 317 8.40 10.30 -18.49
C GLY A 317 8.70 10.79 -17.07
N ARG A 318 9.16 12.03 -16.91
CA ARG A 318 9.41 12.63 -15.58
C ARG A 318 8.16 12.75 -14.72
N ARG A 319 7.00 12.96 -15.35
CA ARG A 319 5.69 13.11 -14.67
C ARG A 319 4.92 11.79 -14.51
N ASN A 320 5.50 10.65 -14.91
CA ASN A 320 4.88 9.33 -14.90
C ASN A 320 3.54 9.26 -15.66
N GLN A 321 3.46 9.95 -16.81
CA GLN A 321 2.24 10.06 -17.63
C GLN A 321 2.26 9.17 -18.88
N LEU A 322 3.35 8.42 -19.12
CA LEU A 322 3.53 7.65 -20.37
C LEU A 322 2.46 6.58 -20.61
N LEU A 323 1.98 5.93 -19.54
CA LEU A 323 0.99 4.85 -19.62
C LEU A 323 -0.46 5.35 -19.61
N ARG A 324 -0.69 6.68 -19.57
CA ARG A 324 -2.04 7.24 -19.55
C ARG A 324 -2.72 7.00 -20.88
N GLN A 325 -4.01 6.66 -20.81
CA GLN A 325 -4.86 6.51 -21.98
C GLN A 325 -5.33 7.88 -22.46
N VAL A 326 -5.12 8.16 -23.74
CA VAL A 326 -5.54 9.40 -24.41
C VAL A 326 -6.21 9.07 -25.74
N ASP A 327 -6.99 10.03 -26.25
CA ASP A 327 -7.54 9.93 -27.59
C ASP A 327 -6.40 9.89 -28.62
N GLY A 328 -6.42 8.86 -29.44
CA GLY A 328 -5.44 8.64 -30.49
C GLY A 328 -5.66 9.56 -31.70
N PRO A 329 -4.70 9.58 -32.63
CA PRO A 329 -4.77 10.42 -33.84
C PRO A 329 -5.92 10.02 -34.78
N VAL A 330 -6.45 8.80 -34.62
CA VAL A 330 -7.67 8.34 -35.29
C VAL A 330 -8.84 8.52 -34.35
N SER A 331 -9.83 9.31 -34.77
CA SER A 331 -11.02 9.61 -33.98
C SER A 331 -11.69 8.33 -33.44
N GLY A 332 -11.90 8.26 -32.13
CA GLY A 332 -12.49 7.10 -31.45
C GLY A 332 -11.51 5.99 -31.06
N THR A 333 -10.20 6.16 -31.28
CA THR A 333 -9.18 5.25 -30.75
C THR A 333 -8.63 5.76 -29.42
N VAL A 334 -8.39 4.85 -28.48
CA VAL A 334 -7.73 5.14 -27.21
C VAL A 334 -6.37 4.45 -27.22
N VAL A 335 -5.31 5.22 -27.03
CA VAL A 335 -3.93 4.73 -27.08
C VAL A 335 -3.16 5.17 -25.85
N GLN A 336 -2.04 4.50 -25.55
CA GLN A 336 -1.13 4.99 -24.51
C GLN A 336 -0.39 6.22 -25.02
N PHE A 337 -0.32 7.27 -24.19
CA PHE A 337 0.29 8.54 -24.54
C PHE A 337 1.75 8.39 -25.00
N GLY A 338 2.54 7.59 -24.28
CA GLY A 338 3.94 7.32 -24.61
C GLY A 338 4.10 6.64 -25.97
N ASP A 339 3.26 5.65 -26.26
CA ASP A 339 3.27 4.92 -27.52
C ASP A 339 2.90 5.83 -28.70
N MET A 340 1.87 6.66 -28.51
CA MET A 340 1.41 7.62 -29.52
C MET A 340 2.51 8.61 -29.91
N VAL A 341 3.14 9.25 -28.93
CA VAL A 341 4.19 10.24 -29.17
C VAL A 341 5.44 9.58 -29.76
N THR A 342 5.81 8.39 -29.27
CA THR A 342 6.96 7.64 -29.79
C THR A 342 6.75 7.22 -31.24
N ALA A 343 5.56 6.71 -31.59
CA ALA A 343 5.22 6.33 -32.95
C ALA A 343 5.32 7.53 -33.90
N ARG A 344 4.80 8.70 -33.49
CA ARG A 344 4.84 9.92 -34.30
C ARG A 344 6.28 10.42 -34.52
N ILE A 345 7.14 10.35 -33.51
CA ILE A 345 8.56 10.71 -33.63
C ILE A 345 9.26 9.83 -34.67
N GLN A 346 8.98 8.53 -34.70
CA GLN A 346 9.60 7.63 -35.68
C GLN A 346 9.13 7.94 -37.09
N GLU A 347 7.82 8.13 -37.29
CA GLU A 347 7.25 8.51 -38.59
C GLU A 347 7.90 9.77 -39.16
N LEU A 348 8.03 10.83 -38.35
CA LEU A 348 8.66 12.08 -38.78
C LEU A 348 10.15 11.92 -39.12
N LYS A 349 10.88 11.07 -38.39
CA LYS A 349 12.29 10.77 -38.69
C LYS A 349 12.45 9.98 -39.98
N GLU A 350 11.54 9.05 -40.26
CA GLU A 350 11.52 8.29 -41.51
C GLU A 350 11.22 9.22 -42.70
N HIS A 351 10.24 10.10 -42.56
CA HIS A 351 9.92 11.10 -43.58
C HIS A 351 11.10 12.03 -43.88
N ALA A 352 11.82 12.51 -42.86
CA ALA A 352 13.00 13.34 -43.05
C ALA A 352 14.14 12.59 -43.77
N ARG A 353 14.36 11.30 -43.45
CA ARG A 353 15.35 10.46 -44.13
C ARG A 353 15.02 10.26 -45.61
N HIS A 354 13.74 10.04 -45.93
CA HIS A 354 13.30 9.85 -47.31
C HIS A 354 13.44 11.12 -48.16
N ALA A 355 13.17 12.30 -47.58
CA ALA A 355 13.37 13.58 -48.24
C ALA A 355 14.85 13.84 -48.59
N ASP A 356 15.77 13.54 -47.67
CA ASP A 356 17.23 13.75 -47.84
C ASP A 356 17.85 12.82 -48.92
N THR A 357 17.31 11.60 -49.09
CA THR A 357 17.67 10.70 -50.21
C THR A 357 17.18 11.18 -51.57
N HIS A 358 16.05 11.90 -51.62
CA HIS A 358 15.52 12.44 -52.87
C HIS A 358 16.28 13.69 -53.34
N GLU A 359 16.74 14.55 -52.42
CA GLU A 359 17.60 15.69 -52.77
C GLU A 359 19.01 15.27 -53.20
N ARG A 360 19.60 14.25 -52.56
CA ARG A 360 20.92 13.71 -52.94
C ARG A 360 20.93 12.90 -54.25
N SER A 361 19.77 12.50 -54.77
CA SER A 361 19.65 11.85 -56.08
C SER A 361 19.23 12.81 -57.19
N ALA A 362 18.93 14.07 -56.86
CA ALA A 362 18.57 15.14 -57.80
C ALA A 362 19.68 16.20 -57.99
N ALA A 363 20.77 16.14 -57.21
CA ALA A 363 22.01 16.88 -57.40
C ALA A 363 23.09 15.96 -58.00
#